data_AF-D8TG21-F1
#
_entry.id   AF-D8TG21-F1
#
_cell.length_a   1.000
_cell.length_b   1.000
_cell.length_c   1.000
_cell.angle_alpha   90.00
_cell.angle_beta   90.00
_cell.angle_gamma   90.00
#
_symmetry.space_group_name_H-M   'P 1'
#
loop_
_entity.id
_entity.type
_entity.pdbx_description
1 polymer ?
#
loop_
_entity_poly.entity_id
_entity_poly.type
_entity_poly.pdbx_seq_one_letter_code
_entity_poly.pdbx_strand_id
1 'polypeptide(L)'
;MEFLGKLREEIRRELWEKCCSSIDRSFNPGYTGKRLDGVIDSLELVIVKEGTFARLMEEAEWNIASAFQMASIAEFERACENGASIQEELLGGILRKNASTHYLQKFGSPQSLAAYKSQVPIVSYEDVAGVIEKIACGEEGPILCHDPVLCFFASSGTSSGKGKIIPVTAENISALRRAAEISNAYITRCFPELGSGRVLGLYYCVDQFHTKAGIWVGALTTYLIKTYRGPFNKFTTPYEMIISGSNWRELTYCHLLCALIQRDAVEQIDASFAYIISEALKILQSDWQDICKDIRTGSLSSGKVTHPKLQEAFATFLVNKENLAGTADVIAKICSRESWSGILSLLFPGAKLVSAVVTGAMAHFVPELRDYAGGQASNLRERLLLV
;
A
#
# COMPACT_ATOMS: atom_id res chain seq x y z
N MET A 1 -2.01 37.09 -21.34
CA MET A 1 -1.39 37.09 -22.69
C MET A 1 -0.46 38.28 -22.91
N GLU A 2 -0.71 39.45 -22.29
CA GLU A 2 0.14 40.65 -22.44
C GLU A 2 1.48 40.63 -21.67
N PHE A 3 1.56 39.89 -20.54
CA PHE A 3 2.80 39.77 -19.76
C PHE A 3 3.86 38.85 -20.42
N LEU A 4 3.42 37.95 -21.31
CA LEU A 4 4.28 37.01 -22.05
C LEU A 4 4.87 37.64 -23.32
N GLY A 5 4.27 38.71 -23.85
CA GLY A 5 4.80 39.43 -25.03
C GLY A 5 6.11 40.16 -24.75
N LYS A 6 6.29 40.69 -23.52
CA LYS A 6 7.50 41.41 -23.12
C LYS A 6 8.67 40.51 -22.74
N LEU A 7 8.42 39.29 -22.25
CA LEU A 7 9.50 38.34 -21.93
C LEU A 7 10.16 37.73 -23.19
N ARG A 8 9.52 37.88 -24.36
CA ARG A 8 9.93 37.26 -25.63
C ARG A 8 10.96 38.08 -26.41
N GLU A 9 11.12 39.37 -26.13
CA GLU A 9 12.01 40.26 -26.90
C GLU A 9 13.38 40.56 -26.23
N GLU A 10 13.60 40.21 -24.96
CA GLU A 10 14.85 40.57 -24.25
C GLU A 10 15.66 39.40 -23.65
N ILE A 11 15.24 38.14 -23.82
CA ILE A 11 16.17 37.03 -23.58
C ILE A 11 17.13 36.98 -24.77
N ARG A 12 18.28 37.66 -24.63
CA ARG A 12 19.34 37.82 -25.63
C ARG A 12 19.54 36.51 -26.41
N ARG A 13 19.36 36.57 -27.74
CA ARG A 13 19.61 35.47 -28.68
C ARG A 13 20.95 34.75 -28.44
N GLU A 14 21.98 35.48 -28.03
CA GLU A 14 23.28 34.93 -27.63
C GLU A 14 23.22 33.96 -26.43
N LEU A 15 22.33 34.19 -25.46
CA LEU A 15 22.16 33.31 -24.31
C LEU A 15 21.51 31.99 -24.74
N TRP A 16 20.49 32.05 -25.60
CA TRP A 16 19.87 30.87 -26.20
C TRP A 16 20.86 30.07 -27.06
N GLU A 17 21.62 30.73 -27.93
CA GLU A 17 22.62 30.07 -28.77
C GLU A 17 23.72 29.39 -27.92
N LYS A 18 24.15 30.02 -26.82
CA LYS A 18 25.09 29.42 -25.85
C LYS A 18 24.48 28.23 -25.12
N CYS A 19 23.24 28.32 -24.67
CA CYS A 19 22.55 27.20 -24.00
C CYS A 19 22.37 26.01 -24.94
N CYS A 20 21.87 26.22 -26.16
CA CYS A 20 21.74 25.16 -27.18
C CYS A 20 23.09 24.52 -27.50
N SER A 21 24.13 25.33 -27.73
CA SER A 21 25.48 24.83 -28.02
C SER A 21 26.09 24.04 -26.86
N SER A 22 25.81 24.44 -25.62
CA SER A 22 26.27 23.73 -24.41
C SER A 22 25.57 22.38 -24.26
N ILE A 23 24.27 22.32 -24.52
CA ILE A 23 23.47 21.09 -24.51
C ILE A 23 23.92 20.14 -25.63
N ASP A 24 24.14 20.64 -26.84
CA ASP A 24 24.60 19.79 -27.96
C ASP A 24 25.97 19.15 -27.72
N ARG A 25 26.85 19.86 -27.00
CA ARG A 25 28.17 19.34 -26.62
C ARG A 25 28.12 18.34 -25.46
N SER A 26 27.02 18.27 -24.70
CA SER A 26 26.88 17.29 -23.61
C SER A 26 26.39 15.93 -24.10
N PHE A 27 25.82 15.85 -25.31
CA PHE A 27 25.46 14.59 -25.94
C PHE A 27 26.67 13.89 -26.58
N ASN A 28 26.54 12.57 -26.79
CA ASN A 28 27.63 11.76 -27.35
C ASN A 28 27.89 12.08 -28.85
N PRO A 29 29.10 11.77 -29.38
CA PRO A 29 29.45 12.06 -30.78
C PRO A 29 28.51 11.43 -31.81
N GLY A 30 27.87 10.29 -31.48
CA GLY A 30 26.90 9.63 -32.34
C GLY A 30 25.61 10.42 -32.51
N TYR A 31 25.14 11.08 -31.46
CA TYR A 31 24.01 12.01 -31.53
C TYR A 31 24.36 13.24 -32.38
N THR A 32 25.53 13.84 -32.15
CA THR A 32 25.97 15.05 -32.87
C THR A 32 26.12 14.77 -34.38
N GLY A 33 26.69 13.63 -34.75
CA GLY A 33 26.81 13.19 -36.15
C GLY A 33 25.44 13.01 -36.82
N LYS A 34 24.51 12.33 -36.16
CA LYS A 34 23.15 12.12 -36.70
C LYS A 34 22.35 13.41 -36.90
N ARG A 35 22.58 14.46 -36.10
CA ARG A 35 21.99 15.78 -36.36
C ARG A 35 22.61 16.47 -37.56
N LEU A 36 23.94 16.40 -37.72
CA LEU A 36 24.62 16.99 -38.88
C LEU A 36 24.14 16.34 -40.19
N ASP A 37 23.85 15.04 -40.15
CA ASP A 37 23.33 14.28 -41.30
C ASP A 37 21.81 14.45 -41.49
N GLY A 38 21.13 15.25 -40.67
CA GLY A 38 19.69 15.51 -40.76
C GLY A 38 18.80 14.32 -40.38
N VAL A 39 19.37 13.29 -39.74
CA VAL A 39 18.63 12.10 -39.26
C VAL A 39 17.88 12.39 -37.97
N ILE A 40 18.40 13.32 -37.16
CA ILE A 40 17.76 13.83 -35.94
C ILE A 40 17.52 15.32 -36.13
N ASP A 41 16.26 15.75 -35.94
CA ASP A 41 15.86 17.15 -36.08
C ASP A 41 16.51 18.07 -35.02
N SER A 42 16.33 19.38 -35.23
CA SER A 42 16.76 20.43 -34.31
C SER A 42 16.28 20.16 -32.87
N LEU A 43 17.11 20.46 -31.88
CA LEU A 43 16.68 20.42 -30.47
C LEU A 43 15.62 21.49 -30.22
N GLU A 44 14.45 21.08 -29.74
CA GLU A 44 13.42 21.99 -29.28
C GLU A 44 13.53 22.17 -27.77
N LEU A 45 13.77 23.40 -27.32
CA LEU A 45 13.74 23.75 -25.90
C LEU A 45 12.31 24.06 -25.49
N VAL A 46 11.66 23.07 -24.90
CA VAL A 46 10.29 23.18 -24.39
C VAL A 46 10.34 23.44 -22.89
N ILE A 47 9.72 24.54 -22.44
CA ILE A 47 9.45 24.76 -21.03
C ILE A 47 8.27 23.86 -20.65
N VAL A 48 8.55 22.81 -19.90
CA VAL A 48 7.53 21.90 -19.37
C VAL A 48 7.04 22.39 -18.02
N LYS A 49 5.81 22.00 -17.64
CA LYS A 49 5.30 22.27 -16.29
C LYS A 49 6.22 21.61 -15.26
N GLU A 50 6.38 22.27 -14.12
CA GLU A 50 7.10 21.69 -12.98
C GLU A 50 6.53 20.29 -12.66
N GLY A 51 7.41 19.34 -12.34
CA GLY A 51 7.04 17.94 -12.10
C GLY A 51 6.88 17.06 -13.35
N THR A 52 7.00 17.59 -14.58
CA THR A 52 6.84 16.77 -15.80
C THR A 52 7.84 15.61 -15.88
N PHE A 53 9.12 15.84 -15.57
CA PHE A 53 10.12 14.78 -15.56
C PHE A 53 9.89 13.75 -14.45
N ALA A 54 9.41 14.18 -13.28
CA ALA A 54 9.05 13.27 -12.20
C ALA A 54 7.94 12.32 -12.65
N ARG A 55 6.90 12.85 -13.32
CA ARG A 55 5.82 12.04 -13.89
C ARG A 55 6.31 11.06 -14.97
N LEU A 56 7.22 11.48 -15.85
CA LEU A 56 7.81 10.58 -16.86
C LEU A 56 8.62 9.44 -16.22
N MET A 57 9.34 9.73 -15.13
CA MET A 57 10.05 8.71 -14.37
C MET A 57 9.08 7.74 -13.67
N GLU A 58 8.02 8.26 -13.05
CA GLU A 58 6.95 7.42 -12.44
C GLU A 58 6.27 6.51 -13.48
N GLU A 59 6.02 7.01 -14.68
CA GLU A 59 5.47 6.22 -15.80
C GLU A 59 6.45 5.14 -16.28
N ALA A 60 7.75 5.45 -16.41
CA ALA A 60 8.76 4.49 -16.80
C ALA A 60 8.95 3.38 -15.74
N GLU A 61 8.99 3.75 -14.47
CA GLU A 61 9.03 2.81 -13.33
C GLU A 61 7.81 1.89 -13.33
N TRP A 62 6.61 2.44 -13.58
CA TRP A 62 5.38 1.66 -13.69
C TRP A 62 5.44 0.63 -14.82
N ASN A 63 5.90 1.03 -16.00
CA ASN A 63 6.01 0.14 -17.14
C ASN A 63 6.98 -1.02 -16.87
N ILE A 64 8.14 -0.73 -16.27
CA ILE A 64 9.11 -1.77 -15.88
C ILE A 64 8.49 -2.71 -14.84
N ALA A 65 7.84 -2.16 -13.81
CA ALA A 65 7.17 -2.96 -12.78
C ALA A 65 6.08 -3.87 -13.37
N SER A 66 5.30 -3.37 -14.34
CA SER A 66 4.24 -4.15 -15.00
C SER A 66 4.78 -5.39 -15.74
N ALA A 67 5.97 -5.28 -16.36
CA ALA A 67 6.61 -6.42 -17.03
C ALA A 67 7.05 -7.50 -16.04
N PHE A 68 7.65 -7.11 -14.90
CA PHE A 68 7.98 -8.05 -13.83
C PHE A 68 6.74 -8.70 -13.23
N GLN A 69 5.64 -7.94 -13.07
CA GLN A 69 4.36 -8.46 -12.58
C GLN A 69 3.81 -9.58 -13.47
N MET A 70 3.89 -9.46 -14.81
CA MET A 70 3.41 -10.51 -15.72
C MET A 70 4.21 -11.81 -15.60
N ALA A 71 5.54 -11.72 -15.40
CA ALA A 71 6.37 -12.89 -15.17
C ALA A 71 5.99 -13.62 -13.87
N SER A 72 5.73 -12.87 -12.79
CA SER A 72 5.27 -13.43 -11.51
C SER A 72 3.92 -14.14 -11.61
N ILE A 73 2.98 -13.59 -12.38
CA ILE A 73 1.69 -14.25 -12.64
C ILE A 73 1.91 -15.57 -13.38
N ALA A 74 2.72 -15.58 -14.45
CA ALA A 74 2.98 -16.78 -15.23
C ALA A 74 3.72 -17.87 -14.42
N GLU A 75 4.59 -17.49 -13.48
CA GLU A 75 5.18 -18.43 -12.52
C GLU A 75 4.13 -19.02 -11.58
N PHE A 76 3.25 -18.18 -11.01
CA PHE A 76 2.19 -18.63 -10.12
C PHE A 76 1.18 -19.56 -10.83
N GLU A 77 0.74 -19.22 -12.04
CA GLU A 77 -0.21 -20.05 -12.81
C GLU A 77 0.38 -21.42 -13.16
N ARG A 78 1.66 -21.49 -13.56
CA ARG A 78 2.38 -22.77 -13.75
C ARG A 78 2.49 -23.58 -12.47
N ALA A 79 2.66 -22.91 -11.32
CA ALA A 79 2.65 -23.60 -10.04
C ALA A 79 1.26 -24.20 -9.72
N CYS A 80 0.19 -23.50 -10.08
CA CYS A 80 -1.17 -24.00 -9.91
C CYS A 80 -1.47 -25.25 -10.76
N GLU A 81 -0.85 -25.41 -11.94
CA GLU A 81 -0.99 -26.61 -12.78
C GLU A 81 -0.47 -27.88 -12.10
N ASN A 82 0.54 -27.75 -11.22
CA ASN A 82 1.24 -28.86 -10.58
C ASN A 82 1.09 -28.84 -9.04
N GLY A 83 -0.07 -28.37 -8.55
CA GLY A 83 -0.29 -28.09 -7.13
C GLY A 83 0.02 -29.26 -6.19
N ALA A 84 -0.34 -30.50 -6.55
CA ALA A 84 -0.06 -31.68 -5.72
C ALA A 84 1.45 -31.91 -5.53
N SER A 85 2.22 -31.90 -6.62
CA SER A 85 3.67 -32.08 -6.57
C SER A 85 4.36 -30.98 -5.78
N ILE A 86 3.93 -29.73 -5.96
CA ILE A 86 4.51 -28.58 -5.25
C ILE A 86 4.21 -28.64 -3.76
N GLN A 87 3.01 -29.06 -3.36
CA GLN A 87 2.66 -29.24 -1.94
C GLN A 87 3.47 -30.36 -1.28
N GLU A 88 3.71 -31.47 -1.98
CA GLU A 88 4.56 -32.55 -1.48
C GLU A 88 6.02 -32.12 -1.32
N GLU A 89 6.56 -31.38 -2.29
CA GLU A 89 7.91 -30.82 -2.20
C GLU A 89 8.04 -29.83 -1.05
N LEU A 90 7.06 -28.92 -0.90
CA LEU A 90 6.98 -27.95 0.18
C LEU A 90 6.95 -28.64 1.55
N LEU A 91 6.07 -29.63 1.73
CA LEU A 91 6.01 -30.41 2.97
C LEU A 91 7.35 -31.09 3.25
N GLY A 92 7.96 -31.73 2.24
CA GLY A 92 9.26 -32.35 2.38
C GLY A 92 10.34 -31.36 2.81
N GLY A 93 10.33 -30.13 2.26
CA GLY A 93 11.21 -29.04 2.68
C GLY A 93 11.01 -28.64 4.14
N ILE A 94 9.75 -28.44 4.55
CA ILE A 94 9.38 -28.10 5.93
C ILE A 94 9.86 -29.20 6.90
N LEU A 95 9.63 -30.46 6.58
CA LEU A 95 10.00 -31.60 7.43
C LEU A 95 11.51 -31.77 7.57
N ARG A 96 12.26 -31.64 6.47
CA ARG A 96 13.73 -31.70 6.50
C ARG A 96 14.32 -30.58 7.32
N LYS A 97 13.85 -29.35 7.08
CA LYS A 97 14.33 -28.15 7.78
C LYS A 97 14.05 -28.20 9.28
N ASN A 98 12.88 -28.70 9.67
CA ASN A 98 12.44 -28.74 11.07
C ASN A 98 12.70 -30.09 11.77
N ALA A 99 13.44 -31.01 11.15
CA ALA A 99 13.68 -32.36 11.66
C ALA A 99 14.31 -32.37 13.07
N SER A 100 15.13 -31.38 13.38
CA SER A 100 15.78 -31.24 14.69
C SER A 100 14.91 -30.54 15.74
N THR A 101 13.69 -30.09 15.40
CA THR A 101 12.87 -29.34 16.34
C THR A 101 12.33 -30.23 17.45
N HIS A 102 12.25 -29.72 18.68
CA HIS A 102 11.67 -30.44 19.82
C HIS A 102 10.24 -30.91 19.51
N TYR A 103 9.48 -30.15 18.71
CA TYR A 103 8.14 -30.52 18.31
C TYR A 103 8.12 -31.76 17.39
N LEU A 104 8.88 -31.79 16.29
CA LEU A 104 8.88 -32.95 15.38
C LEU A 104 9.58 -34.17 15.98
N GLN A 105 10.58 -33.99 16.86
CA GLN A 105 11.23 -35.10 17.54
C GLN A 105 10.27 -35.93 18.41
N LYS A 106 9.26 -35.30 19.02
CA LYS A 106 8.20 -36.02 19.77
C LYS A 106 7.42 -37.01 18.91
N PHE A 107 7.39 -36.78 17.60
CA PHE A 107 6.67 -37.61 16.63
C PHE A 107 7.61 -38.44 15.75
N GLY A 108 8.89 -38.60 16.14
CA GLY A 108 9.85 -39.41 15.38
C GLY A 108 10.43 -38.72 14.15
N SER A 109 10.26 -37.40 14.01
CA SER A 109 10.84 -36.56 12.94
C SER A 109 10.52 -37.06 11.51
N PRO A 110 9.23 -37.18 11.13
CA PRO A 110 8.82 -37.74 9.84
C PRO A 110 9.49 -37.03 8.67
N GLN A 111 9.94 -37.79 7.66
CA GLN A 111 10.61 -37.27 6.45
C GLN A 111 9.83 -37.56 5.16
N SER A 112 8.61 -38.10 5.27
CA SER A 112 7.74 -38.40 4.12
C SER A 112 6.28 -38.05 4.41
N LEU A 113 5.49 -37.86 3.35
CA LEU A 113 4.05 -37.59 3.47
C LEU A 113 3.31 -38.67 4.28
N ALA A 114 3.61 -39.94 4.01
CA ALA A 114 3.00 -41.07 4.71
C ALA A 114 3.37 -41.07 6.21
N ALA A 115 4.66 -40.88 6.53
CA ALA A 115 5.12 -40.80 7.91
C ALA A 115 4.45 -39.62 8.63
N TYR A 116 4.44 -38.44 8.02
CA TYR A 116 3.83 -37.23 8.59
C TYR A 116 2.36 -37.44 8.92
N LYS A 117 1.56 -37.96 7.97
CA LYS A 117 0.13 -38.25 8.18
C LYS A 117 -0.13 -39.26 9.30
N SER A 118 0.76 -40.23 9.48
CA SER A 118 0.61 -41.27 10.49
C SER A 118 1.11 -40.88 11.89
N GLN A 119 2.09 -39.97 11.97
CA GLN A 119 2.82 -39.66 13.21
C GLN A 119 2.44 -38.32 13.82
N VAL A 120 2.10 -37.30 13.01
CA VAL A 120 1.83 -35.94 13.50
C VAL A 120 0.32 -35.74 13.61
N PRO A 121 -0.21 -35.47 14.81
CA PRO A 121 -1.65 -35.28 15.01
C PRO A 121 -2.12 -33.94 14.45
N ILE A 122 -3.41 -33.87 14.14
CA ILE A 122 -4.11 -32.60 13.92
C ILE A 122 -4.27 -31.92 15.29
N VAL A 123 -3.85 -30.66 15.42
CA VAL A 123 -3.81 -29.92 16.68
C VAL A 123 -4.56 -28.60 16.60
N SER A 124 -5.05 -28.12 17.75
CA SER A 124 -5.54 -26.75 17.94
C SER A 124 -4.43 -25.83 18.45
N TYR A 125 -4.74 -24.54 18.64
CA TYR A 125 -3.79 -23.60 19.24
C TYR A 125 -3.47 -23.99 20.69
N GLU A 126 -4.46 -24.47 21.43
CA GLU A 126 -4.35 -24.83 22.84
C GLU A 126 -3.35 -25.97 23.06
N ASP A 127 -3.28 -26.93 22.13
CA ASP A 127 -2.33 -28.04 22.16
C ASP A 127 -0.86 -27.58 22.00
N VAL A 128 -0.62 -26.47 21.29
CA VAL A 128 0.72 -25.94 21.01
C VAL A 128 1.05 -24.67 21.81
N ALA A 129 0.09 -24.12 22.55
CA ALA A 129 0.25 -22.87 23.29
C ALA A 129 1.44 -22.93 24.27
N GLY A 130 1.62 -24.05 24.97
CA GLY A 130 2.76 -24.24 25.87
C GLY A 130 4.12 -24.27 25.16
N VAL A 131 4.16 -24.77 23.92
CA VAL A 131 5.38 -24.77 23.08
C VAL A 131 5.72 -23.36 22.62
N ILE A 132 4.70 -22.59 22.24
CA ILE A 132 4.82 -21.19 21.84
C ILE A 132 5.27 -20.31 23.03
N GLU A 133 4.71 -20.54 24.22
CA GLU A 133 5.06 -19.79 25.43
C GLU A 133 6.54 -19.97 25.82
N LYS A 134 7.10 -21.16 25.61
CA LYS A 134 8.54 -21.43 25.82
C LYS A 134 9.41 -20.50 24.96
N ILE A 135 9.07 -20.36 23.67
CA ILE A 135 9.75 -19.43 22.75
C ILE A 135 9.56 -17.99 23.24
N ALA A 136 8.33 -17.61 23.61
CA ALA A 136 8.04 -16.27 24.12
C ALA A 136 8.81 -15.93 25.44
N CYS A 137 9.08 -16.93 26.27
CA CYS A 137 9.89 -16.82 27.48
C CYS A 137 11.41 -16.87 27.24
N GLY A 138 11.86 -17.19 26.03
CA GLY A 138 13.28 -17.18 25.68
C GLY A 138 13.99 -18.52 25.90
N GLU A 139 13.24 -19.64 25.92
CA GLU A 139 13.86 -20.97 25.89
C GLU A 139 14.66 -21.12 24.59
N GLU A 140 15.94 -21.51 24.73
CA GLU A 140 16.86 -21.66 23.61
C GLU A 140 16.63 -22.96 22.83
N GLY A 141 17.09 -22.99 21.58
CA GLY A 141 17.05 -24.16 20.70
C GLY A 141 15.85 -24.20 19.74
N PRO A 142 15.84 -25.16 18.81
CA PRO A 142 14.79 -25.28 17.80
C PRO A 142 13.53 -25.90 18.43
N ILE A 143 12.67 -25.09 19.06
CA ILE A 143 11.51 -25.62 19.78
C ILE A 143 10.40 -26.07 18.82
N LEU A 144 9.87 -25.13 18.03
CA LEU A 144 8.81 -25.37 17.05
C LEU A 144 9.30 -25.16 15.61
N CYS A 145 10.13 -24.13 15.42
CA CYS A 145 10.74 -23.79 14.15
C CYS A 145 12.26 -23.95 14.26
N HIS A 146 12.91 -24.41 13.19
CA HIS A 146 14.35 -24.38 13.06
C HIS A 146 14.88 -22.94 13.01
N ASP A 147 14.21 -22.09 12.22
CA ASP A 147 14.60 -20.69 12.06
C ASP A 147 14.13 -19.84 13.24
N PRO A 148 14.88 -18.78 13.58
CA PRO A 148 14.47 -17.86 14.64
C PRO A 148 13.09 -17.23 14.41
N VAL A 149 12.32 -17.12 15.48
CA VAL A 149 11.06 -16.37 15.48
C VAL A 149 11.37 -14.88 15.52
N LEU A 150 11.03 -14.17 14.46
CA LEU A 150 11.26 -12.72 14.33
C LEU A 150 10.22 -11.91 15.08
N CYS A 151 8.98 -12.39 15.06
CA CYS A 151 7.85 -11.75 15.71
C CYS A 151 6.73 -12.75 15.98
N PHE A 152 5.80 -12.36 16.83
CA PHE A 152 4.54 -13.02 17.02
C PHE A 152 3.39 -12.20 16.45
N PHE A 153 2.62 -12.81 15.57
CA PHE A 153 1.34 -12.26 15.13
C PHE A 153 0.27 -12.50 16.21
N ALA A 154 -0.31 -11.43 16.73
CA ALA A 154 -1.46 -11.51 17.63
C ALA A 154 -2.76 -11.58 16.81
N SER A 155 -3.45 -12.72 16.83
CA SER A 155 -4.75 -12.84 16.16
C SER A 155 -5.86 -12.25 17.04
N SER A 156 -6.80 -11.52 16.45
CA SER A 156 -7.87 -10.76 17.13
C SER A 156 -8.96 -11.59 17.80
N GLY A 157 -8.92 -12.92 17.70
CA GLY A 157 -9.88 -13.78 18.38
C GLY A 157 -9.28 -14.44 19.61
N THR A 158 -9.88 -14.26 20.79
CA THR A 158 -10.13 -15.39 21.72
C THR A 158 -11.06 -15.07 22.88
N SER A 159 -11.93 -16.05 23.14
CA SER A 159 -12.83 -16.26 24.28
C SER A 159 -12.13 -16.61 25.62
N SER A 160 -10.79 -16.63 25.67
CA SER A 160 -9.99 -17.07 26.83
C SER A 160 -9.20 -15.94 27.52
N GLY A 161 -9.38 -14.68 27.12
CA GLY A 161 -8.78 -13.51 27.79
C GLY A 161 -7.29 -13.28 27.56
N LYS A 162 -6.55 -14.25 26.98
CA LYS A 162 -5.20 -14.06 26.41
C LYS A 162 -5.26 -14.27 24.90
N GLY A 163 -4.82 -13.28 24.13
CA GLY A 163 -4.79 -13.35 22.66
C GLY A 163 -3.84 -14.45 22.16
N LYS A 164 -4.20 -15.13 21.07
CA LYS A 164 -3.32 -16.11 20.42
C LYS A 164 -2.14 -15.40 19.78
N ILE A 165 -0.92 -15.90 20.03
CA ILE A 165 0.31 -15.41 19.42
C ILE A 165 0.89 -16.48 18.50
N ILE A 166 1.09 -16.15 17.23
CA ILE A 166 1.53 -17.09 16.19
C ILE A 166 2.97 -16.74 15.80
N PRO A 167 3.94 -17.66 15.94
CA PRO A 167 5.33 -17.37 15.60
C PRO A 167 5.51 -17.16 14.10
N VAL A 168 6.30 -16.16 13.73
CA VAL A 168 6.57 -15.79 12.35
C VAL A 168 8.07 -15.76 12.10
N THR A 169 8.53 -16.47 11.08
CA THR A 169 9.94 -16.53 10.64
C THR A 169 10.18 -15.62 9.42
N ALA A 170 11.45 -15.45 9.03
CA ALA A 170 11.83 -14.71 7.83
C ALA A 170 11.21 -15.31 6.54
N GLU A 171 11.10 -16.64 6.48
CA GLU A 171 10.49 -17.35 5.35
C GLU A 171 8.99 -17.05 5.25
N ASN A 172 8.28 -16.98 6.38
CA ASN A 172 6.87 -16.59 6.40
C ASN A 172 6.66 -15.15 5.90
N ILE A 173 7.51 -14.21 6.34
CA ILE A 173 7.46 -12.82 5.86
C ILE A 173 7.71 -12.74 4.36
N SER A 174 8.67 -13.52 3.85
CA SER A 174 8.99 -13.57 2.42
C SER A 174 7.83 -14.14 1.60
N ALA A 175 7.19 -15.20 2.09
CA ALA A 175 6.01 -15.80 1.45
C ALA A 175 4.83 -14.81 1.40
N LEU A 176 4.57 -14.07 2.48
CA LEU A 176 3.50 -13.06 2.54
C LEU A 176 3.75 -11.89 1.58
N ARG A 177 5.00 -11.42 1.48
CA ARG A 177 5.38 -10.38 0.51
C ARG A 177 5.14 -10.86 -0.92
N ARG A 178 5.58 -12.08 -1.25
CA ARG A 178 5.34 -12.69 -2.56
C ARG A 178 3.85 -12.80 -2.88
N ALA A 179 3.04 -13.22 -1.91
CA ALA A 179 1.58 -13.29 -2.08
C ALA A 179 0.97 -11.91 -2.37
N ALA A 180 1.40 -10.87 -1.66
CA ALA A 180 0.96 -9.49 -1.90
C ALA A 180 1.41 -8.97 -3.28
N GLU A 181 2.64 -9.27 -3.69
CA GLU A 181 3.19 -8.92 -5.01
C GLU A 181 2.40 -9.57 -6.14
N ILE A 182 2.10 -10.88 -6.03
CA ILE A 182 1.28 -11.60 -7.01
C ILE A 182 -0.15 -11.04 -7.04
N SER A 183 -0.76 -10.77 -5.89
CA SER A 183 -2.10 -10.17 -5.82
C SER A 183 -2.14 -8.81 -6.52
N ASN A 184 -1.16 -7.93 -6.25
CA ASN A 184 -1.04 -6.65 -6.94
C ASN A 184 -0.81 -6.80 -8.45
N ALA A 185 -0.04 -7.81 -8.88
CA ALA A 185 0.13 -8.11 -10.30
C ALA A 185 -1.21 -8.47 -10.98
N TYR A 186 -2.04 -9.29 -10.33
CA TYR A 186 -3.39 -9.60 -10.83
C TYR A 186 -4.28 -8.37 -10.88
N ILE A 187 -4.21 -7.47 -9.89
CA ILE A 187 -4.93 -6.18 -9.94
C ILE A 187 -4.51 -5.40 -11.20
N THR A 188 -3.21 -5.20 -11.43
CA THR A 188 -2.73 -4.52 -12.64
C THR A 188 -3.22 -5.20 -13.92
N ARG A 189 -3.23 -6.54 -13.97
CA ARG A 189 -3.73 -7.31 -15.13
C ARG A 189 -5.22 -7.10 -15.38
N CYS A 190 -6.02 -7.09 -14.32
CA CYS A 190 -7.48 -6.99 -14.41
C CYS A 190 -7.96 -5.55 -14.65
N PHE A 191 -7.16 -4.55 -14.26
CA PHE A 191 -7.44 -3.12 -14.44
C PHE A 191 -6.27 -2.43 -15.15
N PRO A 192 -6.04 -2.72 -16.44
CA PRO A 192 -4.93 -2.15 -17.20
C PRO A 192 -5.00 -0.62 -17.34
N GLU A 193 -6.17 -0.02 -17.10
CA GLU A 193 -6.35 1.42 -17.04
C GLU A 193 -5.81 2.08 -15.77
N LEU A 194 -5.42 1.31 -14.74
CA LEU A 194 -4.69 1.86 -13.59
C LEU A 194 -3.32 2.35 -14.06
N GLY A 195 -3.01 3.61 -13.77
CA GLY A 195 -1.75 4.24 -14.14
C GLY A 195 -0.86 4.49 -12.93
N SER A 196 -0.04 5.53 -13.05
CA SER A 196 0.81 6.06 -11.98
C SER A 196 0.03 6.90 -10.94
N GLY A 197 -1.31 6.78 -10.89
CA GLY A 197 -2.13 7.46 -9.90
C GLY A 197 -1.87 7.00 -8.46
N ARG A 198 -2.45 7.74 -7.52
CA ARG A 198 -2.32 7.51 -6.08
C ARG A 198 -3.39 6.56 -5.53
N VAL A 199 -3.04 5.93 -4.41
CA VAL A 199 -3.92 5.04 -3.66
C VAL A 199 -4.32 5.73 -2.35
N LEU A 200 -5.62 5.92 -2.12
CA LEU A 200 -6.15 6.14 -0.77
C LEU A 200 -6.10 4.80 -0.03
N GLY A 201 -5.01 4.56 0.69
CA GLY A 201 -4.82 3.38 1.53
C GLY A 201 -5.21 3.67 2.97
N LEU A 202 -6.22 2.96 3.49
CA LEU A 202 -6.66 3.04 4.89
C LEU A 202 -5.94 1.97 5.72
N TYR A 203 -4.67 2.25 6.04
CA TYR A 203 -3.77 1.32 6.73
C TYR A 203 -3.34 1.84 8.09
N TYR A 204 -3.39 0.97 9.09
CA TYR A 204 -3.19 1.35 10.48
C TYR A 204 -2.02 0.57 11.08
N CYS A 205 -1.05 1.29 11.65
CA CYS A 205 -0.11 0.71 12.60
C CYS A 205 -0.73 0.79 14.00
N VAL A 206 -0.94 -0.37 14.62
CA VAL A 206 -1.45 -0.45 16.01
C VAL A 206 -0.30 -0.62 17.01
N ASP A 207 -0.63 -0.45 18.29
CA ASP A 207 0.30 -0.68 19.39
C ASP A 207 0.88 -2.10 19.35
N GLN A 208 2.14 -2.20 19.79
CA GLN A 208 2.88 -3.44 19.89
C GLN A 208 3.41 -3.61 21.31
N PHE A 209 3.69 -4.85 21.69
CA PHE A 209 4.40 -5.16 22.92
C PHE A 209 5.51 -6.17 22.64
N HIS A 210 6.29 -6.50 23.66
CA HIS A 210 7.35 -7.50 23.55
C HIS A 210 7.08 -8.63 24.53
N THR A 211 7.46 -9.85 24.14
CA THR A 211 7.49 -10.99 25.05
C THR A 211 8.59 -10.79 26.11
N LYS A 212 8.66 -11.70 27.09
CA LYS A 212 9.75 -11.70 28.09
C LYS A 212 11.13 -11.84 27.46
N ALA A 213 11.21 -12.56 26.34
CA ALA A 213 12.43 -12.69 25.53
C ALA A 213 12.75 -11.45 24.67
N GLY A 214 11.93 -10.39 24.74
CA GLY A 214 12.10 -9.21 23.89
C GLY A 214 11.65 -9.40 22.44
N ILE A 215 10.89 -10.46 22.13
CA ILE A 215 10.37 -10.70 20.77
C ILE A 215 9.14 -9.82 20.54
N TRP A 216 9.07 -9.17 19.38
CA TRP A 216 7.96 -8.28 19.02
C TRP A 216 6.63 -9.03 18.92
N VAL A 217 5.54 -8.45 19.43
CA VAL A 217 4.17 -8.97 19.33
C VAL A 217 3.20 -7.89 18.88
N GLY A 218 2.36 -8.21 17.90
CA GLY A 218 1.34 -7.29 17.38
C GLY A 218 0.69 -7.75 16.07
N ALA A 219 0.00 -6.84 15.39
CA ALA A 219 -0.62 -7.13 14.10
C ALA A 219 0.43 -7.33 13.00
N LEU A 220 0.29 -8.38 12.19
CA LEU A 220 1.26 -8.71 11.14
C LEU A 220 1.37 -7.61 10.09
N THR A 221 0.27 -6.91 9.80
CA THR A 221 0.24 -5.71 8.94
C THR A 221 1.13 -4.59 9.48
N THR A 222 1.07 -4.29 10.79
CA THR A 222 1.98 -3.32 11.43
C THR A 222 3.44 -3.73 11.26
N TYR A 223 3.76 -5.00 11.48
CA TYR A 223 5.13 -5.50 11.30
C TYR A 223 5.59 -5.34 9.85
N LEU A 224 4.77 -5.74 8.88
CA LEU A 224 5.07 -5.61 7.47
C LEU A 224 5.26 -4.14 7.08
N ILE A 225 4.37 -3.24 7.48
CA ILE A 225 4.48 -1.80 7.17
C ILE A 225 5.79 -1.23 7.72
N LYS A 226 6.12 -1.50 9.00
CA LYS A 226 7.32 -0.94 9.65
C LYS A 226 8.64 -1.53 9.14
N THR A 227 8.62 -2.76 8.64
CA THR A 227 9.83 -3.47 8.17
C THR A 227 10.01 -3.46 6.66
N TYR A 228 8.96 -3.12 5.91
CA TYR A 228 9.01 -2.99 4.47
C TYR A 228 9.65 -1.66 4.09
N ARG A 229 10.63 -1.72 3.18
CA ARG A 229 11.33 -0.54 2.65
C ARG A 229 10.92 -0.20 1.21
N GLY A 230 9.82 -0.77 0.72
CA GLY A 230 9.36 -0.49 -0.63
C GLY A 230 8.58 0.83 -0.74
N PRO A 231 8.11 1.15 -1.95
CA PRO A 231 7.62 2.48 -2.29
C PRO A 231 6.23 2.74 -1.72
N PHE A 232 6.15 3.30 -0.51
CA PHE A 232 4.92 3.86 0.07
C PHE A 232 4.49 5.18 -0.59
N ASN A 233 5.28 5.71 -1.52
CA ASN A 233 5.02 6.97 -2.23
C ASN A 233 3.74 6.96 -3.10
N LYS A 234 3.23 5.77 -3.45
CA LYS A 234 1.96 5.63 -4.18
C LYS A 234 0.75 5.95 -3.29
N PHE A 235 0.88 5.79 -1.98
CA PHE A 235 -0.20 6.15 -1.06
C PHE A 235 -0.35 7.67 -0.95
N THR A 236 -1.58 8.13 -0.78
CA THR A 236 -1.85 9.55 -0.52
C THR A 236 -1.28 10.00 0.82
N THR A 237 -1.30 9.12 1.82
CA THR A 237 -0.81 9.39 3.17
C THR A 237 0.70 9.12 3.26
N PRO A 238 1.50 10.08 3.75
CA PRO A 238 2.92 9.87 3.98
C PRO A 238 3.21 8.68 4.89
N TYR A 239 4.27 7.93 4.59
CA TYR A 239 4.68 6.77 5.38
C TYR A 239 4.92 7.13 6.86
N GLU A 240 5.56 8.28 7.10
CA GLU A 240 5.85 8.82 8.42
C GLU A 240 4.58 8.96 9.25
N MET A 241 3.46 9.34 8.63
CA MET A 241 2.18 9.48 9.29
C MET A 241 1.57 8.12 9.63
N ILE A 242 1.62 7.15 8.71
CA ILE A 242 1.11 5.78 8.90
C ILE A 242 1.77 5.10 10.10
N ILE A 243 3.07 5.32 10.30
CA ILE A 243 3.83 4.70 11.41
C ILE A 243 3.81 5.50 12.72
N SER A 244 3.30 6.75 12.70
CA SER A 244 3.46 7.69 13.80
C SER A 244 2.44 7.57 14.91
N GLY A 245 1.20 7.14 14.62
CA GLY A 245 0.12 7.09 15.60
C GLY A 245 -0.60 5.74 15.60
N SER A 246 -1.05 5.31 16.78
CA SER A 246 -1.87 4.10 16.95
C SER A 246 -3.36 4.39 17.13
N ASN A 247 -3.74 5.66 17.28
CA ASN A 247 -5.15 6.06 17.30
C ASN A 247 -5.73 5.99 15.88
N TRP A 248 -6.55 4.97 15.63
CA TRP A 248 -7.15 4.72 14.33
C TRP A 248 -8.05 5.86 13.84
N ARG A 249 -8.69 6.62 14.75
CA ARG A 249 -9.56 7.75 14.36
C ARG A 249 -8.74 8.93 13.86
N GLU A 250 -7.68 9.29 14.60
CA GLU A 250 -6.76 10.36 14.18
C GLU A 250 -6.12 10.01 12.83
N LEU A 251 -5.69 8.75 12.67
CA LEU A 251 -5.07 8.30 11.44
C LEU A 251 -6.08 8.25 10.27
N THR A 252 -7.33 7.86 10.51
CA THR A 252 -8.40 7.93 9.48
C THR A 252 -8.65 9.36 9.04
N TYR A 253 -8.74 10.31 9.97
CA TYR A 253 -8.90 11.73 9.66
C TYR A 253 -7.73 12.24 8.78
N CYS A 254 -6.50 11.87 9.14
CA CYS A 254 -5.30 12.14 8.37
C CYS A 254 -5.30 11.49 6.97
N HIS A 255 -5.74 10.24 6.84
CA HIS A 255 -5.88 9.56 5.55
C HIS A 255 -6.85 10.30 4.61
N LEU A 256 -8.01 10.67 5.14
CA LEU A 256 -9.03 11.42 4.41
C LEU A 256 -8.48 12.78 3.96
N LEU A 257 -7.86 13.55 4.87
CA LEU A 257 -7.24 14.84 4.53
C LEU A 257 -6.22 14.71 3.39
N CYS A 258 -5.27 13.79 3.52
CA CYS A 258 -4.21 13.60 2.53
C CYS A 258 -4.77 13.18 1.17
N ALA A 259 -5.79 12.32 1.14
CA ALA A 259 -6.44 11.91 -0.10
C ALA A 259 -7.28 13.02 -0.72
N LEU A 260 -8.03 13.78 0.07
CA LEU A 260 -8.86 14.88 -0.41
C LEU A 260 -8.02 16.03 -0.99
N ILE A 261 -6.87 16.35 -0.39
CA ILE A 261 -5.90 17.30 -0.94
C ILE A 261 -5.34 16.82 -2.30
N GLN A 262 -5.27 15.51 -2.50
CA GLN A 262 -4.73 14.88 -3.71
C GLN A 262 -5.82 14.25 -4.58
N ARG A 263 -7.06 14.72 -4.45
CA ARG A 263 -8.26 14.01 -4.93
C ARG A 263 -8.23 13.63 -6.41
N ASP A 264 -7.69 14.50 -7.26
CA ASP A 264 -7.66 14.30 -8.71
C ASP A 264 -6.61 13.26 -9.14
N ALA A 265 -5.65 12.95 -8.26
CA ALA A 265 -4.64 11.93 -8.49
C ALA A 265 -5.06 10.55 -7.94
N VAL A 266 -6.14 10.46 -7.15
CA VAL A 266 -6.56 9.17 -6.56
C VAL A 266 -7.21 8.30 -7.62
N GLU A 267 -6.60 7.13 -7.87
CA GLU A 267 -7.12 6.12 -8.80
C GLU A 267 -7.62 4.85 -8.10
N GLN A 268 -7.17 4.60 -6.88
CA GLN A 268 -7.57 3.43 -6.10
C GLN A 268 -7.91 3.82 -4.66
N ILE A 269 -8.92 3.17 -4.11
CA ILE A 269 -9.24 3.19 -2.69
C ILE A 269 -9.03 1.77 -2.17
N ASP A 270 -8.19 1.63 -1.16
CA ASP A 270 -7.75 0.32 -0.68
C ASP A 270 -7.80 0.25 0.85
N ALA A 271 -8.32 -0.87 1.36
CA ALA A 271 -8.33 -1.19 2.78
C ALA A 271 -8.35 -2.69 2.99
N SER A 272 -7.90 -3.18 4.16
CA SER A 272 -7.95 -4.62 4.45
C SER A 272 -9.37 -5.19 4.48
N PHE A 273 -10.37 -4.41 4.90
CA PHE A 273 -11.75 -4.86 5.04
C PHE A 273 -12.75 -3.78 4.61
N ALA A 274 -13.88 -4.20 4.03
CA ALA A 274 -14.95 -3.31 3.59
C ALA A 274 -15.46 -2.36 4.69
N TYR A 275 -15.52 -2.85 5.93
CA TYR A 275 -15.89 -2.06 7.12
C TYR A 275 -15.05 -0.78 7.25
N ILE A 276 -13.74 -0.87 7.00
CA ILE A 276 -12.81 0.26 7.19
C ILE A 276 -13.18 1.42 6.26
N ILE A 277 -13.53 1.10 5.01
CA ILE A 277 -13.95 2.11 4.02
C ILE A 277 -15.30 2.72 4.44
N SER A 278 -16.26 1.90 4.85
CA SER A 278 -17.56 2.37 5.35
C SER A 278 -17.39 3.30 6.55
N GLU A 279 -16.55 2.93 7.51
CA GLU A 279 -16.30 3.74 8.72
C GLU A 279 -15.57 5.04 8.40
N ALA A 280 -14.58 5.01 7.50
CA ALA A 280 -13.90 6.22 7.04
C ALA A 280 -14.86 7.20 6.35
N LEU A 281 -15.81 6.70 5.54
CA LEU A 281 -16.81 7.54 4.90
C LEU A 281 -17.82 8.12 5.90
N LYS A 282 -18.20 7.37 6.94
CA LYS A 282 -19.03 7.89 8.04
C LYS A 282 -18.33 9.00 8.81
N ILE A 283 -17.04 8.84 9.09
CA ILE A 283 -16.21 9.90 9.71
C ILE A 283 -16.14 11.12 8.79
N LEU A 284 -15.91 10.92 7.49
CA LEU A 284 -15.92 12.03 6.53
C LEU A 284 -17.29 12.73 6.54
N GLN A 285 -18.39 11.98 6.63
CA GLN A 285 -19.74 12.54 6.67
C GLN A 285 -20.03 13.36 7.93
N SER A 286 -19.50 12.96 9.08
CA SER A 286 -19.65 13.74 10.32
C SER A 286 -18.72 14.95 10.38
N ASP A 287 -17.53 14.85 9.79
CA ASP A 287 -16.42 15.77 10.06
C ASP A 287 -15.99 16.62 8.84
N TRP A 288 -16.73 16.58 7.73
CA TRP A 288 -16.30 17.24 6.50
C TRP A 288 -16.08 18.76 6.66
N GLN A 289 -16.81 19.43 7.57
CA GLN A 289 -16.61 20.86 7.84
C GLN A 289 -15.24 21.12 8.47
N ASP A 290 -14.85 20.32 9.47
CA ASP A 290 -13.54 20.41 10.11
C ASP A 290 -12.42 20.07 9.12
N ILE A 291 -12.63 19.02 8.32
CA ILE A 291 -11.70 18.63 7.25
C ILE A 291 -11.51 19.78 6.25
N CYS A 292 -12.59 20.40 5.77
CA CYS A 292 -12.50 21.53 4.83
C CYS A 292 -11.82 22.74 5.46
N LYS A 293 -12.04 22.99 6.76
CA LYS A 293 -11.34 24.04 7.49
C LYS A 293 -9.84 23.76 7.55
N ASP A 294 -9.45 22.57 7.96
CA ASP A 294 -8.05 22.16 8.10
C ASP A 294 -7.30 22.16 6.75
N ILE A 295 -7.96 21.73 5.67
CA ILE A 295 -7.43 21.88 4.30
C ILE A 295 -7.19 23.36 4.01
N ARG A 296 -8.21 24.22 4.20
CA ARG A 296 -8.13 25.64 3.85
C ARG A 296 -7.03 26.38 4.63
N THR A 297 -6.83 26.05 5.91
CA THR A 297 -5.82 26.71 6.74
C THR A 297 -4.44 26.04 6.65
N GLY A 298 -4.35 24.83 6.10
CA GLY A 298 -3.11 24.06 6.08
C GLY A 298 -2.65 23.64 7.48
N SER A 299 -3.58 23.38 8.41
CA SER A 299 -3.27 23.08 9.81
C SER A 299 -4.26 22.06 10.38
N LEU A 300 -3.77 21.08 11.12
CA LEU A 300 -4.65 20.11 11.80
C LEU A 300 -5.33 20.72 13.02
N SER A 301 -6.63 20.49 13.15
CA SER A 301 -7.39 20.83 14.34
C SER A 301 -6.94 19.97 15.53
N SER A 302 -6.55 20.61 16.64
CA SER A 302 -6.09 19.93 17.87
C SER A 302 -7.15 19.04 18.52
N GLY A 303 -8.43 19.28 18.25
CA GLY A 303 -9.53 18.41 18.68
C GLY A 303 -9.70 17.13 17.85
N LYS A 304 -9.07 17.05 16.66
CA LYS A 304 -9.16 15.90 15.76
C LYS A 304 -7.88 15.09 15.72
N VAL A 305 -6.73 15.76 15.78
CA VAL A 305 -5.41 15.12 15.79
C VAL A 305 -4.57 15.71 16.91
N THR A 306 -4.25 14.88 17.89
CA THR A 306 -3.50 15.26 19.09
C THR A 306 -2.06 14.78 19.03
N HIS A 307 -1.77 13.74 18.24
CA HIS A 307 -0.44 13.13 18.23
C HIS A 307 0.61 14.03 17.54
N PRO A 308 1.68 14.47 18.24
CA PRO A 308 2.63 15.46 17.71
C PRO A 308 3.31 15.04 16.40
N LYS A 309 3.68 13.75 16.27
CA LYS A 309 4.32 13.25 15.04
C LYS A 309 3.37 13.23 13.83
N LEU A 310 2.05 13.09 14.04
CA LEU A 310 1.08 13.20 12.94
C LEU A 310 1.00 14.66 12.47
N GLN A 311 1.06 15.62 13.40
CA GLN A 311 1.07 17.05 13.09
C GLN A 311 2.33 17.45 12.31
N GLU A 312 3.50 16.99 12.75
CA GLU A 312 4.78 17.22 12.06
C GLU A 312 4.81 16.61 10.64
N ALA A 313 4.36 15.35 10.51
CA ALA A 313 4.28 14.68 9.21
C ALA A 313 3.30 15.39 8.26
N PHE A 314 2.17 15.87 8.78
CA PHE A 314 1.21 16.63 7.97
C PHE A 314 1.75 17.99 7.52
N ALA A 315 2.43 18.72 8.41
CA ALA A 315 3.09 19.97 8.04
C ALA A 315 4.11 19.77 6.92
N THR A 316 4.91 18.70 6.99
CA THR A 316 5.88 18.32 5.94
C THR A 316 5.18 17.98 4.62
N PHE A 317 4.07 17.25 4.68
CA PHE A 317 3.28 16.89 3.50
C PHE A 317 2.73 18.11 2.74
N LEU A 318 2.43 19.21 3.45
CA LEU A 318 1.84 20.43 2.88
C LEU A 318 2.84 21.35 2.16
N VAL A 319 4.16 21.18 2.35
CA VAL A 319 5.19 22.13 1.89
C VAL A 319 5.09 22.48 0.40
N ASN A 320 4.57 21.56 -0.43
CA ASN A 320 4.42 21.75 -1.88
C ASN A 320 2.96 21.58 -2.36
N LYS A 321 1.98 21.81 -1.48
CA LYS A 321 0.55 21.71 -1.84
C LYS A 321 -0.02 23.09 -2.13
N GLU A 322 -0.54 23.26 -3.34
CA GLU A 322 -1.13 24.51 -3.80
C GLU A 322 -2.66 24.45 -3.80
N ASN A 323 -3.31 25.62 -3.94
CA ASN A 323 -4.75 25.77 -4.10
C ASN A 323 -5.60 25.06 -3.02
N LEU A 324 -5.12 25.04 -1.77
CA LEU A 324 -5.83 24.39 -0.67
C LEU A 324 -7.24 24.96 -0.44
N ALA A 325 -7.40 26.28 -0.52
CA ALA A 325 -8.71 26.92 -0.36
C ALA A 325 -9.71 26.49 -1.45
N GLY A 326 -9.30 26.46 -2.72
CA GLY A 326 -10.14 25.99 -3.81
C GLY A 326 -10.51 24.52 -3.68
N THR A 327 -9.56 23.68 -3.26
CA THR A 327 -9.82 22.26 -2.95
C THR A 327 -10.86 22.12 -1.83
N ALA A 328 -10.74 22.89 -0.75
CA ALA A 328 -11.71 22.90 0.35
C ALA A 328 -13.12 23.35 -0.11
N ASP A 329 -13.22 24.34 -0.99
CA ASP A 329 -14.51 24.80 -1.52
C ASP A 329 -15.21 23.72 -2.37
N VAL A 330 -14.46 23.03 -3.22
CA VAL A 330 -14.97 21.90 -4.02
C VAL A 330 -15.48 20.78 -3.12
N ILE A 331 -14.71 20.39 -2.11
CA ILE A 331 -15.08 19.32 -1.17
C ILE A 331 -16.31 19.72 -0.36
N ALA A 332 -16.36 20.95 0.15
CA ALA A 332 -17.52 21.46 0.90
C ALA A 332 -18.80 21.42 0.05
N LYS A 333 -18.71 21.80 -1.23
CA LYS A 333 -19.84 21.70 -2.17
C LYS A 333 -20.29 20.26 -2.41
N ILE A 334 -19.36 19.31 -2.46
CA ILE A 334 -19.67 17.89 -2.64
C ILE A 334 -20.29 17.30 -1.37
N CYS A 335 -19.70 17.53 -0.20
CA CYS A 335 -20.13 16.93 1.06
C CYS A 335 -21.43 17.52 1.63
N SER A 336 -21.79 18.75 1.24
CA SER A 336 -23.05 19.42 1.65
C SER A 336 -24.30 18.90 0.96
N ARG A 337 -24.18 17.92 0.05
CA ARG A 337 -25.32 17.27 -0.62
C ARG A 337 -26.17 16.49 0.39
N GLU A 338 -27.48 16.48 0.17
CA GLU A 338 -28.42 15.68 0.98
C GLU A 338 -28.17 14.17 0.84
N SER A 339 -27.76 13.73 -0.36
CA SER A 339 -27.46 12.31 -0.65
C SER A 339 -25.97 12.11 -0.94
N TRP A 340 -25.42 11.09 -0.29
CA TRP A 340 -24.04 10.60 -0.45
C TRP A 340 -23.94 9.40 -1.40
N SER A 341 -25.03 9.03 -2.07
CA SER A 341 -24.96 8.06 -3.16
C SER A 341 -24.05 8.59 -4.28
N GLY A 342 -23.05 7.80 -4.69
CA GLY A 342 -22.03 8.19 -5.65
C GLY A 342 -20.95 9.14 -5.15
N ILE A 343 -20.87 9.41 -3.84
CA ILE A 343 -19.92 10.37 -3.26
C ILE A 343 -18.47 10.08 -3.63
N LEU A 344 -18.07 8.81 -3.75
CA LEU A 344 -16.68 8.43 -4.06
C LEU A 344 -16.24 8.95 -5.43
N SER A 345 -17.11 8.86 -6.43
CA SER A 345 -16.83 9.36 -7.79
C SER A 345 -16.76 10.90 -7.86
N LEU A 346 -17.48 11.59 -6.96
CA LEU A 346 -17.44 13.05 -6.87
C LEU A 346 -16.19 13.51 -6.14
N LEU A 347 -15.86 12.86 -5.02
CA LEU A 347 -14.68 13.18 -4.24
C LEU A 347 -13.41 12.82 -4.99
N PHE A 348 -13.34 11.64 -5.62
CA PHE A 348 -12.17 11.09 -6.29
C PHE A 348 -12.52 10.76 -7.76
N PRO A 349 -12.51 11.76 -8.66
CA PRO A 349 -12.99 11.59 -10.04
C PRO A 349 -12.11 10.67 -10.88
N GLY A 350 -10.84 10.49 -10.48
CA GLY A 350 -9.91 9.53 -11.09
C GLY A 350 -10.05 8.10 -10.57
N ALA A 351 -10.86 7.85 -9.54
CA ALA A 351 -10.96 6.54 -8.90
C ALA A 351 -11.57 5.50 -9.86
N LYS A 352 -10.86 4.39 -10.02
CA LYS A 352 -11.18 3.28 -10.93
C LYS A 352 -11.44 1.98 -10.16
N LEU A 353 -10.92 1.86 -8.95
CA LEU A 353 -10.93 0.63 -8.16
C LEU A 353 -11.19 0.92 -6.67
N VAL A 354 -12.12 0.16 -6.09
CA VAL A 354 -12.27 0.02 -4.63
C VAL A 354 -11.92 -1.41 -4.27
N SER A 355 -10.85 -1.60 -3.50
CA SER A 355 -10.30 -2.91 -3.14
C SER A 355 -10.38 -3.11 -1.62
N ALA A 356 -11.05 -4.17 -1.22
CA ALA A 356 -11.12 -4.61 0.17
C ALA A 356 -11.65 -6.04 0.28
N VAL A 357 -11.38 -6.71 1.40
CA VAL A 357 -12.07 -7.97 1.71
C VAL A 357 -13.56 -7.69 1.93
N VAL A 358 -14.39 -8.29 1.08
CA VAL A 358 -15.85 -8.18 1.05
C VAL A 358 -16.55 -9.54 1.17
N THR A 359 -15.80 -10.61 1.43
CA THR A 359 -16.34 -11.96 1.64
C THR A 359 -16.63 -12.24 3.12
N GLY A 360 -17.34 -13.34 3.40
CA GLY A 360 -17.68 -13.77 4.76
C GLY A 360 -18.44 -12.71 5.55
N ALA A 361 -17.95 -12.39 6.75
CA ALA A 361 -18.56 -11.37 7.61
C ALA A 361 -18.58 -9.99 6.97
N MET A 362 -17.75 -9.67 5.96
CA MET A 362 -17.71 -8.33 5.36
C MET A 362 -18.78 -8.11 4.26
N ALA A 363 -19.46 -9.16 3.81
CA ALA A 363 -20.44 -9.08 2.72
C ALA A 363 -21.60 -8.10 3.00
N HIS A 364 -21.94 -7.87 4.27
CA HIS A 364 -22.99 -6.93 4.66
C HIS A 364 -22.68 -5.46 4.34
N PHE A 365 -21.40 -5.09 4.17
CA PHE A 365 -21.02 -3.71 3.79
C PHE A 365 -21.11 -3.46 2.28
N VAL A 366 -21.22 -4.51 1.46
CA VAL A 366 -21.22 -4.37 -0.01
C VAL A 366 -22.34 -3.47 -0.55
N PRO A 367 -23.60 -3.56 -0.09
CA PRO A 367 -24.66 -2.67 -0.56
C PRO A 367 -24.36 -1.19 -0.28
N GLU A 368 -23.87 -0.87 0.91
CA GLU A 368 -23.51 0.49 1.32
C GLU A 368 -22.33 1.02 0.49
N LEU A 369 -21.26 0.23 0.31
CA LEU A 369 -20.12 0.63 -0.51
C LEU A 369 -20.51 0.83 -1.99
N ARG A 370 -21.42 0.01 -2.52
CA ARG A 370 -21.97 0.19 -3.87
C ARG A 370 -22.77 1.47 -4.00
N ASP A 371 -23.51 1.86 -2.95
CA ASP A 371 -24.22 3.13 -2.93
C ASP A 371 -23.24 4.31 -2.95
N TYR A 372 -22.21 4.30 -2.08
CA TYR A 372 -21.16 5.34 -2.08
C TYR A 372 -20.38 5.42 -3.40
N ALA A 373 -20.17 4.28 -4.08
CA ALA A 373 -19.52 4.25 -5.40
C ALA A 373 -20.39 4.83 -6.52
N GLY A 374 -21.72 4.71 -6.42
CA GLY A 374 -22.69 5.28 -7.36
C GLY A 374 -22.95 4.44 -8.61
N GLY A 375 -24.09 4.70 -9.28
CA GLY A 375 -24.62 3.91 -10.39
C GLY A 375 -24.39 4.47 -11.81
N GLN A 376 -23.76 5.64 -11.98
CA GLN A 376 -23.62 6.30 -13.30
C GLN A 376 -22.28 6.12 -14.01
N ALA A 377 -21.38 5.30 -13.49
CA ALA A 377 -20.25 4.82 -14.28
C ALA A 377 -20.20 3.30 -14.17
N SER A 378 -20.30 2.65 -15.32
CA SER A 378 -19.90 1.26 -15.58
C SER A 378 -18.48 0.92 -15.07
N ASN A 379 -17.73 1.86 -14.52
CA ASN A 379 -16.32 1.71 -14.15
C ASN A 379 -16.05 1.41 -12.67
N LEU A 380 -16.95 1.63 -11.70
CA LEU A 380 -16.65 1.36 -10.28
C LEU A 380 -17.53 0.25 -9.67
N ARG A 381 -18.79 0.16 -10.11
CA ARG A 381 -19.78 -0.78 -9.56
C ARG A 381 -19.47 -2.25 -9.86
N GLU A 382 -18.82 -2.52 -10.99
CA GLU A 382 -18.33 -3.84 -11.40
C GLU A 382 -16.87 -4.10 -10.97
N ARG A 383 -16.20 -3.06 -10.43
CA ARG A 383 -14.78 -3.07 -10.08
C ARG A 383 -14.55 -2.92 -8.58
N LEU A 384 -15.44 -3.49 -7.77
CA LEU A 384 -15.04 -3.91 -6.44
C LEU A 384 -14.27 -5.21 -6.58
N LEU A 385 -12.98 -5.20 -6.30
CA LEU A 385 -12.29 -6.49 -6.16
C LEU A 385 -12.69 -7.11 -4.84
N LEU A 386 -13.28 -8.31 -4.93
CA LEU A 386 -13.36 -9.25 -3.83
C LEU A 386 -11.98 -9.89 -3.71
N VAL A 387 -11.14 -9.39 -2.80
CA VAL A 387 -9.93 -10.10 -2.36
C VAL A 387 -10.30 -11.02 -1.20
#